data_AF-A0AAE8ZWW9-F1
#
_entry.id   AF-A0AAE8ZWW9-F1
#
_cell.length_a   1.000
_cell.length_b   1.000
_cell.length_c   1.000
_cell.angle_alpha   90.00
_cell.angle_beta   90.00
_cell.angle_gamma   90.00
#
_symmetry.space_group_name_H-M   'P 1'
#
loop_
_entity.id
_entity.type
_entity.pdbx_description
1 polymer ?
#
loop_
_entity_poly.entity_id
_entity_poly.type
_entity_poly.pdbx_seq_one_letter_code
_entity_poly.pdbx_strand_id
1 'polypeptide(L)'
;MDYYGGHGTLLVNVEEYRNFPGNLDKFQAELSTPYPVISPRHFQSMSKKSYIYKRDLFPQMQMLTKIPNLRADQDNKPLIQIMAIYSRTKEEMMEGKVEFAPLEFENWVKLGKELSRKFQYATHQNKKYKMKQKNQKTMKFVFDTLKAMLPVNRYDPEFTSLRKLLMRLHELKPVENNHAFYEFILNMMYVIIEEFDKFIKANKSWFLPYPVDRNPITAYVRVFKENKNNYVLGFELLKEMQRCGMNTVQLEEMLQGHRPLFCLDIRNVLQLELKNVERIVVDIVKSHKTPVWFPSYDGTFCLQRLDTVQYFVNWIHTKRYFQDATEETRDKILEALKPLKTVVDYIPFNYRLISEAEFNKTRTEILENLKNAGIVPPAQKREVRQIHPGLWTEKQLVEELKYLDLGRTFPEILKIGNIVLKIKELNHIRDVDMFTAVEMLQSFCIIRRLGIAHHFIIFKEEWFEGLITLSDDSPTD
;
A
#
# COMPACT_ATOMS: atom_id res chain seq x y z
N MET A 1 14.23 -8.90 13.57
CA MET A 1 12.81 -9.33 13.54
C MET A 1 12.01 -8.64 14.63
N ASP A 2 12.61 -8.44 15.80
CA ASP A 2 11.98 -7.76 16.94
C ASP A 2 11.57 -6.31 16.64
N TYR A 3 12.32 -5.59 15.80
CA TYR A 3 11.93 -4.28 15.24
C TYR A 3 10.49 -4.24 14.70
N TYR A 4 10.06 -5.34 14.08
CA TYR A 4 8.73 -5.45 13.46
C TYR A 4 7.73 -6.19 14.36
N GLY A 5 8.07 -6.49 15.61
CA GLY A 5 7.24 -7.31 16.50
C GLY A 5 7.23 -8.80 16.15
N GLY A 6 8.27 -9.30 15.47
CA GLY A 6 8.44 -10.72 15.15
C GLY A 6 7.99 -11.13 13.74
N HIS A 7 8.11 -12.43 13.42
CA HIS A 7 7.82 -12.99 12.09
C HIS A 7 6.36 -12.80 11.66
N GLY A 8 5.40 -13.09 12.54
CA GLY A 8 3.98 -12.97 12.22
C GLY A 8 3.60 -11.53 11.88
N THR A 9 4.00 -10.58 12.72
CA THR A 9 3.73 -9.16 12.52
C THR A 9 4.41 -8.61 11.28
N LEU A 10 5.64 -9.03 10.96
CA LEU A 10 6.29 -8.66 9.70
C LEU A 10 5.50 -9.14 8.49
N LEU A 11 4.98 -10.38 8.50
CA LEU A 11 4.18 -10.89 7.40
C LEU A 11 2.89 -10.09 7.22
N VAL A 12 2.20 -9.74 8.31
CA VAL A 12 1.01 -8.87 8.28
C VAL A 12 1.38 -7.51 7.67
N ASN A 13 2.48 -6.90 8.12
CA ASN A 13 2.94 -5.62 7.56
C ASN A 13 3.22 -5.75 6.05
N VAL A 14 3.93 -6.79 5.61
CA VAL A 14 4.19 -7.00 4.18
C VAL A 14 2.88 -7.12 3.40
N GLU A 15 1.88 -7.83 3.92
CA GLU A 15 0.57 -7.98 3.29
C GLU A 15 -0.21 -6.65 3.25
N GLU A 16 -0.15 -5.84 4.31
CA GLU A 16 -0.74 -4.49 4.35
C GLU A 16 -0.07 -3.54 3.36
N TYR A 17 1.26 -3.59 3.27
CA TYR A 17 2.05 -2.74 2.37
C TYR A 17 1.67 -2.95 0.91
N ARG A 18 1.39 -4.20 0.54
CA ARG A 18 0.98 -4.54 -0.82
C ARG A 18 -0.53 -4.51 -1.04
N ASN A 19 -1.34 -4.24 -0.01
CA ASN A 19 -2.80 -4.24 -0.13
C ASN A 19 -3.32 -2.87 -0.62
N PHE A 20 -3.16 -2.64 -1.92
CA PHE A 20 -3.75 -1.53 -2.65
C PHE A 20 -4.10 -1.93 -4.09
N PRO A 21 -5.05 -1.24 -4.75
CA PRO A 21 -5.46 -1.58 -6.11
C PRO A 21 -4.29 -1.45 -7.10
N GLY A 22 -4.10 -2.44 -7.97
CA GLY A 22 -3.01 -2.45 -8.96
C GLY A 22 -1.62 -2.73 -8.39
N ASN A 23 -1.51 -3.21 -7.15
CA ASN A 23 -0.21 -3.48 -6.51
C ASN A 23 0.69 -4.44 -7.29
N LEU A 24 0.12 -5.49 -7.91
CA LEU A 24 0.91 -6.50 -8.61
C LEU A 24 1.55 -5.91 -9.88
N ASP A 25 0.88 -4.98 -10.54
CA ASP A 25 1.43 -4.24 -11.69
C ASP A 25 2.48 -3.23 -11.20
N LYS A 26 2.21 -2.50 -10.10
CA LYS A 26 3.16 -1.57 -9.47
C LYS A 26 4.48 -2.23 -9.13
N PHE A 27 4.43 -3.46 -8.61
CA PHE A 27 5.61 -4.24 -8.23
C PHE A 27 6.14 -5.13 -9.35
N GLN A 28 5.58 -5.04 -10.57
CA GLN A 28 5.98 -5.83 -11.74
C GLN A 28 6.01 -7.34 -11.44
N ALA A 29 5.04 -7.82 -10.68
CA ALA A 29 4.99 -9.21 -10.26
C ALA A 29 4.65 -10.14 -11.43
N GLU A 30 5.17 -11.38 -11.41
CA GLU A 30 4.81 -12.42 -12.39
C GLU A 30 3.29 -12.65 -12.41
N LEU A 31 2.70 -12.97 -13.57
CA LEU A 31 1.26 -13.16 -13.74
C LEU A 31 0.67 -14.22 -12.80
N SER A 32 1.45 -15.23 -12.43
CA SER A 32 1.10 -16.27 -11.47
C SER A 32 1.22 -15.87 -10.00
N THR A 33 1.62 -14.63 -9.69
CA THR A 33 1.76 -14.13 -8.32
C THR A 33 0.36 -13.90 -7.73
N PRO A 34 -0.01 -14.58 -6.63
CA PRO A 34 -1.29 -14.36 -5.97
C PRO A 34 -1.43 -12.94 -5.46
N TYR A 35 -2.70 -12.48 -5.37
CA TYR A 35 -3.01 -11.26 -4.64
C TYR A 35 -2.67 -11.39 -3.15
N PRO A 36 -2.58 -10.26 -2.42
CA PRO A 36 -2.37 -10.26 -0.98
C PRO A 36 -3.37 -11.17 -0.26
N VAL A 37 -2.95 -11.79 0.84
CA VAL A 37 -3.79 -12.73 1.60
C VAL A 37 -4.75 -12.05 2.57
N ILE A 38 -4.60 -10.74 2.78
CA ILE A 38 -5.52 -9.92 3.57
C ILE A 38 -6.67 -9.38 2.73
N SER A 39 -7.75 -8.96 3.39
CA SER A 39 -8.93 -8.42 2.72
C SER A 39 -8.61 -7.14 1.95
N PRO A 40 -9.11 -7.00 0.70
CA PRO A 40 -9.10 -5.70 0.06
C PRO A 40 -9.87 -4.69 0.90
N ARG A 41 -9.54 -3.42 0.73
CA ARG A 41 -10.15 -2.34 1.53
C ARG A 41 -11.56 -2.06 1.04
N HIS A 42 -12.46 -1.92 2.00
CA HIS A 42 -13.82 -1.44 1.77
C HIS A 42 -13.90 0.02 2.20
N PHE A 43 -14.55 0.83 1.38
CA PHE A 43 -14.68 2.26 1.59
C PHE A 43 -16.13 2.58 1.89
N GLN A 44 -16.35 3.64 2.66
CA GLN A 44 -17.68 4.18 2.89
C GLN A 44 -17.78 5.56 2.24
N SER A 45 -18.91 5.85 1.60
CA SER A 45 -19.21 7.22 1.22
C SER A 45 -19.62 8.06 2.43
N MET A 46 -19.64 9.38 2.23
CA MET A 46 -20.28 10.31 3.18
C MET A 46 -21.77 9.99 3.40
N SER A 47 -22.43 9.32 2.44
CA SER A 47 -23.80 8.79 2.53
C SER A 47 -23.90 7.41 3.19
N LYS A 48 -22.79 6.88 3.75
CA LYS A 48 -22.68 5.57 4.42
C LYS A 48 -22.93 4.35 3.53
N LYS A 49 -22.84 4.50 2.20
CA LYS A 49 -22.88 3.37 1.27
C LYS A 49 -21.48 2.75 1.14
N SER A 50 -21.42 1.44 0.98
CA SER A 50 -20.16 0.69 0.89
C SER A 50 -19.69 0.59 -0.56
N TYR A 51 -18.39 0.76 -0.76
CA TYR A 51 -17.73 0.71 -2.06
C TYR A 51 -16.41 -0.07 -1.99
N ILE A 52 -15.95 -0.52 -3.15
CA ILE A 52 -14.67 -1.17 -3.35
C ILE A 52 -14.10 -0.71 -4.69
N TYR A 53 -12.78 -0.66 -4.85
CA TYR A 53 -12.21 -0.46 -6.19
C TYR A 53 -12.56 -1.66 -7.07
N LYS A 54 -12.88 -1.43 -8.35
CA LYS A 54 -13.21 -2.51 -9.29
C LYS A 54 -12.08 -3.53 -9.42
N ARG A 55 -10.83 -3.07 -9.41
CA ARG A 55 -9.64 -3.94 -9.41
C ARG A 55 -9.55 -4.81 -8.15
N ASP A 56 -10.07 -4.33 -7.02
CA ASP A 56 -10.06 -5.05 -5.75
C ASP A 56 -11.19 -6.11 -5.65
N LEU A 57 -12.09 -6.18 -6.64
CA LEU A 57 -13.06 -7.28 -6.75
C LEU A 57 -12.35 -8.62 -7.02
N PHE A 58 -11.25 -8.62 -7.76
CA PHE A 58 -10.47 -9.83 -8.08
C PHE A 58 -9.75 -10.45 -6.87
N PRO A 59 -9.03 -9.68 -6.01
CA PRO A 59 -8.56 -10.21 -4.74
C PRO A 59 -9.70 -10.67 -3.83
N GLN A 60 -10.85 -9.98 -3.82
CA GLN A 60 -12.05 -10.43 -3.09
C GLN A 60 -12.52 -11.81 -3.57
N MET A 61 -12.55 -12.04 -4.88
CA MET A 61 -12.86 -13.35 -5.48
C MET A 61 -11.85 -14.42 -5.07
N GLN A 62 -10.54 -14.12 -5.09
CA GLN A 62 -9.49 -15.03 -4.59
C GLN A 62 -9.72 -15.41 -3.12
N MET A 63 -10.20 -14.49 -2.28
CA MET A 63 -10.47 -14.82 -0.87
C MET A 63 -11.61 -15.82 -0.71
N LEU A 64 -12.62 -15.79 -1.58
CA LEU A 64 -13.73 -16.74 -1.53
C LEU A 64 -13.29 -18.19 -1.77
N THR A 65 -12.13 -18.41 -2.39
CA THR A 65 -11.61 -19.77 -2.60
C THR A 65 -10.83 -20.31 -1.41
N LYS A 66 -10.60 -19.50 -0.36
CA LYS A 66 -9.96 -19.93 0.90
C LYS A 66 -10.95 -20.66 1.82
N ILE A 67 -11.63 -21.67 1.29
CA ILE A 67 -12.52 -22.51 2.09
C ILE A 67 -11.72 -23.53 2.91
N PRO A 68 -12.25 -24.09 4.00
CA PRO A 68 -11.53 -25.05 4.84
C PRO A 68 -10.98 -26.28 4.12
N ASN A 69 -11.56 -26.67 2.97
CA ASN A 69 -11.11 -27.78 2.13
C ASN A 69 -9.99 -27.40 1.14
N LEU A 70 -9.66 -26.11 1.03
CA LEU A 70 -8.66 -25.50 0.14
C LEU A 70 -7.74 -24.59 0.96
N ARG A 71 -7.28 -25.08 2.12
CA ARG A 71 -6.31 -24.35 2.94
C ARG A 71 -5.08 -24.03 2.09
N ALA A 72 -4.51 -22.84 2.26
CA ALA A 72 -3.29 -22.43 1.58
C ALA A 72 -2.04 -23.16 2.13
N ASP A 73 -2.07 -24.49 2.11
CA ASP A 73 -0.90 -25.34 2.30
C ASP A 73 -0.10 -25.46 0.99
N GLN A 74 1.03 -26.17 1.05
CA GLN A 74 1.89 -26.33 -0.12
C GLN A 74 1.19 -27.04 -1.29
N ASP A 75 0.18 -27.86 -1.03
CA ASP A 75 -0.51 -28.62 -2.07
C ASP A 75 -1.48 -27.74 -2.85
N ASN A 76 -2.13 -26.76 -2.21
CA ASN A 76 -3.07 -25.86 -2.90
C ASN A 76 -2.42 -24.61 -3.51
N LYS A 77 -1.15 -24.33 -3.19
CA LYS A 77 -0.43 -23.15 -3.71
C LYS A 77 -0.48 -23.04 -5.26
N PRO A 78 -0.26 -24.10 -6.05
CA PRO A 78 -0.35 -24.00 -7.51
C PRO A 78 -1.73 -23.60 -8.01
N LEU A 79 -2.81 -24.04 -7.36
CA LEU A 79 -4.17 -23.66 -7.71
C LEU A 79 -4.36 -22.14 -7.57
N ILE A 80 -3.92 -21.56 -6.45
CA ILE A 80 -4.00 -20.11 -6.21
C ILE A 80 -3.17 -19.34 -7.26
N GLN A 81 -2.01 -19.87 -7.64
CA GLN A 81 -1.16 -19.25 -8.67
C GLN A 81 -1.80 -19.30 -10.07
N ILE A 82 -2.48 -20.38 -10.44
CA ILE A 82 -3.21 -20.48 -11.71
C ILE A 82 -4.45 -19.56 -11.70
N MET A 83 -5.16 -19.49 -10.56
CA MET A 83 -6.26 -18.54 -10.39
C MET A 83 -5.77 -17.09 -10.50
N ALA A 84 -4.58 -16.76 -10.00
CA ALA A 84 -4.00 -15.44 -10.18
C ALA A 84 -3.82 -15.09 -11.66
N ILE A 85 -3.42 -16.06 -12.51
CA ILE A 85 -3.34 -15.86 -13.97
C ILE A 85 -4.71 -15.49 -14.55
N TYR A 86 -5.76 -16.24 -14.19
CA TYR A 86 -7.13 -15.94 -14.61
C TYR A 86 -7.55 -14.52 -14.17
N SER A 87 -7.46 -14.24 -12.87
CA SER A 87 -7.96 -13.01 -12.27
C SER A 87 -7.21 -11.78 -12.78
N ARG A 88 -5.89 -11.85 -12.91
CA ARG A 88 -5.09 -10.74 -13.45
C ARG A 88 -5.35 -10.50 -14.94
N THR A 89 -5.67 -11.55 -15.70
CA THR A 89 -6.09 -11.39 -17.10
C THR A 89 -7.47 -10.74 -17.22
N LYS A 90 -8.38 -11.02 -16.29
CA LYS A 90 -9.67 -10.30 -16.22
C LYS A 90 -9.49 -8.86 -15.71
N GLU A 91 -8.59 -8.62 -14.77
CA GLU A 91 -8.26 -7.27 -14.27
C GLU A 91 -7.75 -6.36 -15.40
N GLU A 92 -7.02 -6.92 -16.37
CA GLU A 92 -6.54 -6.19 -17.55
C GLU A 92 -7.66 -5.46 -18.32
N MET A 93 -8.89 -5.98 -18.29
CA MET A 93 -10.08 -5.37 -18.90
C MET A 93 -10.42 -3.99 -18.32
N MET A 94 -9.86 -3.64 -17.15
CA MET A 94 -9.98 -2.31 -16.56
C MET A 94 -9.10 -1.25 -17.25
N GLU A 95 -8.17 -1.66 -18.11
CA GLU A 95 -7.35 -0.75 -18.94
C GLU A 95 -6.66 0.37 -18.14
N GLY A 96 -6.10 0.06 -16.98
CA GLY A 96 -5.44 1.08 -16.17
C GLY A 96 -6.39 1.87 -15.27
N LYS A 97 -7.70 1.87 -15.53
CA LYS A 97 -8.67 2.76 -14.87
C LYS A 97 -8.82 2.47 -13.38
N VAL A 98 -9.07 3.55 -12.66
CA VAL A 98 -9.25 3.59 -11.20
C VAL A 98 -10.69 3.98 -10.94
N GLU A 99 -11.53 2.98 -10.72
CA GLU A 99 -12.97 3.15 -10.61
C GLU A 99 -13.50 2.35 -9.41
N PHE A 100 -14.65 2.76 -8.90
CA PHE A 100 -15.33 2.10 -7.78
C PHE A 100 -16.51 1.25 -8.26
N ALA A 101 -16.91 0.29 -7.44
CA ALA A 101 -18.19 -0.38 -7.56
C ALA A 101 -18.89 -0.35 -6.19
N PRO A 102 -20.23 -0.27 -6.16
CA PRO A 102 -20.99 -0.55 -4.95
C PRO A 102 -20.64 -1.93 -4.41
N LEU A 103 -20.47 -2.04 -3.10
CA LEU A 103 -20.16 -3.30 -2.44
C LEU A 103 -21.43 -3.90 -1.82
N GLU A 104 -22.08 -4.79 -2.56
CA GLU A 104 -23.28 -5.50 -2.10
C GLU A 104 -22.89 -6.85 -1.47
N PHE A 105 -22.71 -6.86 -0.16
CA PHE A 105 -22.21 -8.04 0.58
C PHE A 105 -23.01 -9.33 0.34
N GLU A 106 -24.32 -9.23 0.13
CA GLU A 106 -25.19 -10.40 -0.10
C GLU A 106 -24.80 -11.17 -1.37
N ASN A 107 -24.41 -10.48 -2.44
CA ASN A 107 -23.98 -11.10 -3.69
C ASN A 107 -22.67 -11.89 -3.50
N TRP A 108 -21.75 -11.36 -2.69
CA TRP A 108 -20.50 -12.03 -2.32
C TRP A 108 -20.73 -13.27 -1.45
N VAL A 109 -21.62 -13.17 -0.47
CA VAL A 109 -22.00 -14.30 0.39
C VAL A 109 -22.63 -15.40 -0.45
N LYS A 110 -23.50 -15.06 -1.40
CA LYS A 110 -24.12 -16.02 -2.32
C LYS A 110 -23.08 -16.72 -3.19
N LEU A 111 -22.14 -15.99 -3.78
CA LEU A 111 -21.05 -16.55 -4.58
C LEU A 111 -20.18 -17.50 -3.74
N GLY A 112 -19.79 -17.11 -2.53
CA GLY A 112 -18.99 -17.96 -1.62
C GLY A 112 -19.69 -19.27 -1.24
N LYS A 113 -21.01 -19.23 -1.02
CA LYS A 113 -21.83 -20.43 -0.75
C LYS A 113 -21.89 -21.36 -1.96
N GLU A 114 -22.09 -20.83 -3.17
CA GLU A 114 -22.12 -21.64 -4.40
C GLU A 114 -20.77 -22.28 -4.71
N LEU A 115 -19.66 -21.55 -4.54
CA LEU A 115 -18.31 -22.08 -4.69
C LEU A 115 -18.05 -23.21 -3.69
N SER A 116 -18.34 -22.98 -2.40
CA SER A 116 -18.15 -24.00 -1.35
C SER A 116 -18.91 -25.28 -1.67
N ARG A 117 -20.17 -25.14 -2.11
CA ARG A 117 -21.01 -26.26 -2.53
C ARG A 117 -20.40 -26.99 -3.73
N LYS A 118 -20.05 -26.27 -4.80
CA LYS A 118 -19.47 -26.89 -6.01
C LYS A 118 -18.11 -27.53 -5.77
N PHE A 119 -17.29 -26.99 -4.87
CA PHE A 119 -16.01 -27.59 -4.49
C PHE A 119 -16.22 -28.92 -3.78
N GLN A 120 -17.14 -29.00 -2.81
CA GLN A 120 -17.49 -30.27 -2.17
C GLN A 120 -17.99 -31.31 -3.18
N TYR A 121 -18.81 -30.91 -4.15
CA TYR A 121 -19.20 -31.81 -5.22
C TYR A 121 -17.97 -32.24 -6.03
N ALA A 122 -17.17 -31.33 -6.57
CA ALA A 122 -16.04 -31.66 -7.42
C ALA A 122 -14.93 -32.48 -6.72
N THR A 123 -14.81 -32.44 -5.40
CA THR A 123 -13.89 -33.29 -4.63
C THR A 123 -14.42 -34.71 -4.41
N HIS A 124 -15.72 -34.89 -4.18
CA HIS A 124 -16.31 -36.17 -3.79
C HIS A 124 -17.08 -36.90 -4.91
N GLN A 125 -17.65 -36.18 -5.88
CA GLN A 125 -18.58 -36.70 -6.89
C GLN A 125 -18.43 -35.96 -8.23
N ASN A 126 -18.56 -36.68 -9.36
CA ASN A 126 -18.68 -36.05 -10.69
C ASN A 126 -17.49 -35.18 -11.18
N LYS A 127 -16.24 -35.65 -10.97
CA LYS A 127 -15.05 -35.03 -11.60
C LYS A 127 -15.21 -34.98 -13.12
N LYS A 128 -15.15 -33.77 -13.69
CA LYS A 128 -15.14 -33.52 -15.15
C LYS A 128 -13.88 -34.08 -15.80
N TYR A 129 -12.73 -33.86 -15.19
CA TYR A 129 -11.44 -34.33 -15.69
C TYR A 129 -10.99 -35.56 -14.92
N LYS A 130 -10.77 -36.67 -15.64
CA LYS A 130 -10.19 -37.93 -15.15
C LYS A 130 -9.10 -38.39 -16.12
N MET A 131 -7.86 -38.49 -15.65
CA MET A 131 -6.66 -38.85 -16.41
C MET A 131 -6.52 -40.38 -16.48
N LYS A 132 -7.42 -41.02 -17.21
CA LYS A 132 -7.49 -42.49 -17.33
C LYS A 132 -6.46 -43.05 -18.31
N GLN A 133 -6.21 -42.33 -19.41
CA GLN A 133 -5.35 -42.79 -20.50
C GLN A 133 -3.91 -42.31 -20.33
N LYS A 134 -2.93 -43.06 -20.86
CA LYS A 134 -1.50 -42.73 -20.72
C LYS A 134 -1.13 -41.36 -21.31
N ASN A 135 -1.71 -41.00 -22.45
CA ASN A 135 -1.53 -39.68 -23.09
C ASN A 135 -2.07 -38.52 -22.23
N GLN A 136 -3.05 -38.76 -21.36
CA GLN A 136 -3.58 -37.77 -20.42
C GLN A 136 -2.66 -37.56 -19.22
N LYS A 137 -1.83 -38.55 -18.86
CA LYS A 137 -0.88 -38.50 -17.74
C LYS A 137 0.43 -37.79 -18.11
N THR A 138 0.32 -36.68 -18.83
CA THR A 138 1.47 -35.92 -19.33
C THR A 138 1.35 -34.44 -18.97
N MET A 139 2.50 -33.79 -18.80
CA MET A 139 2.58 -32.35 -18.57
C MET A 139 1.94 -31.55 -19.71
N LYS A 140 2.08 -32.02 -20.96
CA LYS A 140 1.43 -31.41 -22.13
C LYS A 140 -0.09 -31.39 -21.99
N PHE A 141 -0.71 -32.51 -21.60
CA PHE A 141 -2.16 -32.59 -21.43
C PHE A 141 -2.66 -31.60 -20.37
N VAL A 142 -1.98 -31.51 -19.22
CA VAL A 142 -2.34 -30.56 -18.15
C VAL A 142 -2.25 -29.12 -18.64
N PHE A 143 -1.15 -28.77 -19.32
CA PHE A 143 -0.96 -27.43 -19.89
C PHE A 143 -2.04 -27.08 -20.90
N ASP A 144 -2.29 -27.94 -21.89
CA ASP A 144 -3.27 -27.71 -22.96
C ASP A 144 -4.69 -27.57 -22.39
N THR A 145 -5.01 -28.38 -21.36
CA THR A 145 -6.32 -28.32 -20.69
C THR A 145 -6.51 -27.01 -19.93
N LEU A 146 -5.52 -26.55 -19.16
CA LEU A 146 -5.60 -25.27 -18.46
C LEU A 146 -5.59 -24.08 -19.43
N LYS A 147 -4.77 -24.13 -20.47
CA LYS A 147 -4.74 -23.12 -21.54
C LYS A 147 -6.11 -22.95 -22.19
N ALA A 148 -6.85 -24.03 -22.41
CA ALA A 148 -8.19 -23.96 -22.98
C ALA A 148 -9.25 -23.35 -22.04
N MET A 149 -9.02 -23.36 -20.72
CA MET A 149 -9.93 -22.75 -19.74
C MET A 149 -9.67 -21.27 -19.51
N LEU A 150 -8.40 -20.86 -19.58
CA LEU A 150 -7.97 -19.53 -19.19
C LEU A 150 -8.17 -18.51 -20.33
N PRO A 151 -8.55 -17.26 -20.01
CA PRO A 151 -8.55 -16.20 -21.00
C PRO A 151 -7.11 -15.90 -21.46
N VAL A 152 -6.97 -15.42 -22.70
CA VAL A 152 -5.69 -14.97 -23.26
C VAL A 152 -5.33 -13.61 -22.69
N ASN A 153 -4.12 -13.48 -22.13
CA ASN A 153 -3.58 -12.20 -21.65
C ASN A 153 -2.82 -11.48 -22.77
N ARG A 154 -2.99 -10.16 -22.94
CA ARG A 154 -2.33 -9.43 -24.05
C ARG A 154 -0.81 -9.42 -23.92
N TYR A 155 -0.28 -9.50 -22.70
CA TYR A 155 1.14 -9.47 -22.39
C TYR A 155 1.76 -10.87 -22.25
N ASP A 156 0.93 -11.93 -22.23
CA ASP A 156 1.39 -13.33 -22.20
C ASP A 156 0.49 -14.23 -23.08
N PRO A 157 0.41 -13.95 -24.40
CA PRO A 157 -0.51 -14.66 -25.30
C PRO A 157 -0.19 -16.15 -25.45
N GLU A 158 1.08 -16.52 -25.26
CA GLU A 158 1.57 -17.90 -25.35
C GLU A 158 1.47 -18.69 -24.04
N PHE A 159 0.91 -18.08 -22.98
CA PHE A 159 0.77 -18.70 -21.65
C PHE A 159 2.13 -19.13 -21.07
N THR A 160 3.16 -18.30 -21.26
CA THR A 160 4.53 -18.51 -20.77
C THR A 160 4.56 -18.63 -19.25
N SER A 161 3.80 -17.79 -18.54
CA SER A 161 3.71 -17.81 -17.09
C SER A 161 3.11 -19.12 -16.57
N LEU A 162 2.04 -19.60 -17.22
CA LEU A 162 1.43 -20.89 -16.92
C LEU A 162 2.42 -22.03 -17.19
N ARG A 163 3.10 -22.01 -18.33
CA ARG A 163 4.08 -23.04 -18.70
C ARG A 163 5.21 -23.10 -17.67
N LYS A 164 5.81 -21.95 -17.32
CA LYS A 164 6.88 -21.85 -16.32
C LYS A 164 6.43 -22.33 -14.94
N LEU A 165 5.20 -22.00 -14.53
CA LEU A 165 4.62 -22.48 -13.28
C LEU A 165 4.51 -24.01 -13.27
N LEU A 166 3.89 -24.58 -14.31
CA LEU A 166 3.64 -26.01 -14.37
C LEU A 166 4.92 -26.83 -14.60
N MET A 167 5.93 -26.30 -15.29
CA MET A 167 7.25 -26.96 -15.40
C MET A 167 7.92 -27.09 -14.03
N ARG A 168 7.98 -26.00 -13.24
CA ARG A 168 8.50 -26.05 -11.87
C ARG A 168 7.72 -27.06 -11.02
N LEU A 169 6.40 -27.10 -11.17
CA LEU A 169 5.56 -28.05 -10.45
C LEU A 169 5.80 -29.50 -10.89
N HIS A 170 6.01 -29.73 -12.19
CA HIS A 170 6.31 -31.05 -12.75
C HIS A 170 7.66 -31.57 -12.29
N GLU A 171 8.68 -30.72 -12.19
CA GLU A 171 9.98 -31.07 -11.62
C GLU A 171 9.87 -31.55 -10.16
N LEU A 172 9.02 -30.88 -9.36
CA LEU A 172 8.80 -31.22 -7.95
C LEU A 172 7.82 -32.41 -7.76
N LYS A 173 6.80 -32.49 -8.60
CA LYS A 173 5.73 -33.48 -8.58
C LYS A 173 5.41 -33.93 -10.01
N PRO A 174 6.14 -34.90 -10.58
CA PRO A 174 5.93 -35.37 -11.94
C PRO A 174 4.50 -35.83 -12.19
N VAL A 175 3.93 -35.49 -13.36
CA VAL A 175 2.51 -35.69 -13.67
C VAL A 175 2.17 -37.17 -13.78
N GLU A 176 3.10 -37.95 -14.31
CA GLU A 176 3.02 -39.38 -14.53
C GLU A 176 2.76 -40.12 -13.21
N ASN A 177 3.38 -39.63 -12.13
CA ASN A 177 3.31 -40.20 -10.78
C ASN A 177 2.22 -39.55 -9.91
N ASN A 178 1.77 -38.33 -10.24
CA ASN A 178 0.90 -37.52 -9.39
C ASN A 178 -0.44 -37.14 -10.05
N HIS A 179 -0.96 -37.95 -10.96
CA HIS A 179 -2.18 -37.64 -11.73
C HIS A 179 -3.39 -37.20 -10.89
N ALA A 180 -3.65 -37.80 -9.72
CA ALA A 180 -4.77 -37.41 -8.87
C ALA A 180 -4.70 -35.95 -8.39
N PHE A 181 -3.49 -35.45 -8.15
CA PHE A 181 -3.22 -34.06 -7.79
C PHE A 181 -3.49 -33.10 -8.94
N TYR A 182 -3.05 -33.44 -10.16
CA TYR A 182 -3.33 -32.64 -11.35
C TYR A 182 -4.81 -32.68 -11.75
N GLU A 183 -5.48 -33.84 -11.62
CA GLU A 183 -6.94 -33.92 -11.76
C GLU A 183 -7.64 -32.97 -10.79
N PHE A 184 -7.20 -32.91 -9.53
CA PHE A 184 -7.75 -31.99 -8.56
C PHE A 184 -7.60 -30.54 -9.02
N ILE A 185 -6.40 -30.11 -9.44
CA ILE A 185 -6.16 -28.76 -9.98
C ILE A 185 -7.10 -28.46 -11.16
N LEU A 186 -7.19 -29.36 -12.14
CA LEU A 186 -8.02 -29.16 -13.34
C LEU A 186 -9.51 -29.02 -12.99
N ASN A 187 -10.02 -29.87 -12.10
CA ASN A 187 -11.42 -29.81 -11.69
C ASN A 187 -11.73 -28.58 -10.84
N MET A 188 -10.84 -28.19 -9.92
CA MET A 188 -11.03 -26.97 -9.12
C MET A 188 -10.98 -25.72 -9.98
N MET A 189 -10.00 -25.60 -10.88
CA MET A 189 -9.92 -24.46 -11.81
C MET A 189 -11.15 -24.37 -12.71
N TYR A 190 -11.67 -25.50 -13.18
CA TYR A 190 -12.90 -25.51 -13.96
C TYR A 190 -14.08 -24.90 -13.21
N VAL A 191 -14.29 -25.31 -11.95
CA VAL A 191 -15.37 -24.77 -11.11
C VAL A 191 -15.16 -23.29 -10.83
N ILE A 192 -13.93 -22.88 -10.48
CA ILE A 192 -13.59 -21.48 -10.21
C ILE A 192 -13.93 -20.61 -11.41
N ILE A 193 -13.41 -20.96 -12.59
CA ILE A 193 -13.56 -20.16 -13.80
C ILE A 193 -15.04 -20.09 -14.22
N GLU A 194 -15.77 -21.21 -14.17
CA GLU A 194 -17.19 -21.25 -14.54
C GLU A 194 -18.05 -20.33 -13.64
N GLU A 195 -17.86 -20.40 -12.32
CA GLU A 195 -18.63 -19.56 -11.38
C GLU A 195 -18.20 -18.10 -11.43
N PHE A 196 -16.91 -17.83 -11.58
CA PHE A 196 -16.39 -16.47 -11.70
C PHE A 196 -16.88 -15.79 -12.98
N ASP A 197 -16.81 -16.46 -14.14
CA ASP A 197 -17.30 -15.91 -15.40
C ASP A 197 -18.82 -15.66 -15.34
N LYS A 198 -19.59 -16.58 -14.72
CA LYS A 198 -21.03 -16.39 -14.51
C LYS A 198 -21.31 -15.16 -13.65
N PHE A 199 -20.57 -14.99 -12.55
CA PHE A 199 -20.73 -13.86 -11.64
C PHE A 199 -20.36 -12.53 -12.31
N ILE A 200 -19.23 -12.49 -13.02
CA ILE A 200 -18.78 -11.32 -13.77
C ILE A 200 -19.81 -10.94 -14.85
N LYS A 201 -20.34 -11.92 -15.60
CA LYS A 201 -21.34 -11.68 -16.63
C LYS A 201 -22.66 -11.15 -16.07
N ALA A 202 -23.05 -11.59 -14.88
CA ALA A 202 -24.25 -11.08 -14.19
C ALA A 202 -24.04 -9.66 -13.64
N ASN A 203 -22.81 -9.28 -13.31
CA ASN A 203 -22.46 -8.01 -12.65
C ASN A 203 -21.49 -7.16 -13.49
N LYS A 204 -21.67 -7.11 -14.82
CA LYS A 204 -20.71 -6.48 -15.75
C LYS A 204 -20.27 -5.06 -15.36
N SER A 205 -21.18 -4.25 -14.83
CA SER A 205 -20.89 -2.87 -14.42
C SER A 205 -19.85 -2.76 -13.32
N TRP A 206 -19.65 -3.82 -12.52
CA TRP A 206 -18.64 -3.87 -11.47
C TRP A 206 -17.25 -4.23 -12.01
N PHE A 207 -17.18 -5.00 -13.10
CA PHE A 207 -15.93 -5.57 -13.62
C PHE A 207 -15.41 -4.92 -14.89
N LEU A 208 -16.18 -4.01 -15.49
CA LEU A 208 -15.79 -3.26 -16.69
C LEU A 208 -15.66 -1.77 -16.37
N PRO A 209 -14.81 -1.04 -17.11
CA PRO A 209 -14.78 0.42 -17.09
C PRO A 209 -16.15 1.07 -17.22
N TYR A 210 -16.30 2.26 -16.65
CA TYR A 210 -17.51 3.05 -16.88
C TYR A 210 -17.67 3.35 -18.37
N PRO A 211 -18.86 3.11 -18.95
CA PRO A 211 -19.13 3.48 -20.33
C PRO A 211 -19.10 5.00 -20.46
N VAL A 212 -18.29 5.52 -21.39
CA VAL A 212 -18.18 6.96 -21.66
C VAL A 212 -19.43 7.47 -22.39
N ASP A 213 -20.05 6.64 -23.23
CA ASP A 213 -21.13 7.06 -24.15
C ASP A 213 -22.55 6.90 -23.60
N ARG A 214 -22.73 6.65 -22.29
CA ARG A 214 -24.05 6.30 -21.71
C ARG A 214 -24.71 7.36 -20.79
N ASN A 215 -24.16 8.56 -20.61
CA ASN A 215 -24.70 9.64 -19.72
C ASN A 215 -24.91 9.15 -18.25
N PRO A 216 -25.17 10.02 -17.22
CA PRO A 216 -24.48 9.79 -15.95
C PRO A 216 -25.03 8.67 -15.06
N ILE A 217 -24.17 7.68 -14.83
CA ILE A 217 -24.31 6.52 -13.93
C ILE A 217 -23.95 6.85 -12.46
N THR A 218 -23.69 8.12 -12.10
CA THR A 218 -23.09 8.62 -10.83
C THR A 218 -21.59 8.88 -10.99
N ALA A 219 -21.13 10.04 -10.51
CA ALA A 219 -19.71 10.40 -10.39
C ALA A 219 -19.16 9.91 -9.04
N TYR A 220 -17.97 9.32 -9.02
CA TYR A 220 -17.35 8.80 -7.82
C TYR A 220 -16.06 9.55 -7.52
N VAL A 221 -16.03 10.30 -6.42
CA VAL A 221 -14.90 11.17 -6.08
C VAL A 221 -14.39 10.82 -4.70
N ARG A 222 -13.07 10.73 -4.57
CA ARG A 222 -12.42 10.39 -3.31
C ARG A 222 -12.28 11.62 -2.43
N VAL A 223 -12.67 11.44 -1.17
CA VAL A 223 -12.48 12.41 -0.10
C VAL A 223 -11.41 11.85 0.84
N PHE A 224 -10.25 12.47 0.81
CA PHE A 224 -9.13 12.13 1.69
C PHE A 224 -9.31 12.81 3.03
N LYS A 225 -9.23 12.03 4.12
CA LYS A 225 -9.29 12.53 5.48
C LYS A 225 -7.91 12.92 5.99
N GLU A 226 -7.80 14.12 6.57
CA GLU A 226 -6.59 14.62 7.23
C GLU A 226 -6.96 15.36 8.52
N ASN A 227 -7.00 14.67 9.66
CA ASN A 227 -7.31 15.23 10.99
C ASN A 227 -8.51 16.21 11.03
N LYS A 228 -8.24 17.51 10.82
CA LYS A 228 -9.22 18.61 10.84
C LYS A 228 -9.73 19.04 9.46
N ASN A 229 -9.11 18.56 8.38
CA ASN A 229 -9.41 18.94 7.00
C ASN A 229 -9.74 17.71 6.17
N ASN A 230 -10.59 17.88 5.16
CA ASN A 230 -10.83 16.87 4.15
C ASN A 230 -10.65 17.52 2.78
N TYR A 231 -10.14 16.76 1.82
CA TYR A 231 -9.87 17.28 0.49
C TYR A 231 -10.19 16.25 -0.59
N VAL A 232 -10.37 16.73 -1.81
CA VAL A 232 -10.54 15.93 -3.02
C VAL A 232 -9.45 16.27 -4.02
N LEU A 233 -9.15 15.37 -4.94
CA LEU A 233 -8.31 15.71 -6.09
C LEU A 233 -9.12 16.51 -7.10
N GLY A 234 -8.69 17.74 -7.39
CA GLY A 234 -9.45 18.65 -8.25
C GLY A 234 -9.64 18.10 -9.67
N PHE A 235 -8.56 17.59 -10.27
CA PHE A 235 -8.61 17.00 -11.62
C PHE A 235 -9.35 15.66 -11.66
N GLU A 236 -9.43 14.93 -10.54
CA GLU A 236 -10.30 13.75 -10.44
C GLU A 236 -11.77 14.15 -10.48
N LEU A 237 -12.16 15.15 -9.69
CA LEU A 237 -13.50 15.70 -9.68
C LEU A 237 -13.88 16.23 -11.07
N LEU A 238 -12.98 16.96 -11.73
CA LEU A 238 -13.20 17.50 -13.08
C LEU A 238 -13.47 16.36 -14.08
N LYS A 239 -12.60 15.33 -14.10
CA LYS A 239 -12.75 14.19 -14.99
C LYS A 239 -14.09 13.46 -14.78
N GLU A 240 -14.49 13.27 -13.54
CA GLU A 240 -15.76 12.61 -13.21
C GLU A 240 -16.99 13.47 -13.55
N MET A 241 -16.90 14.79 -13.36
CA MET A 241 -17.94 15.74 -13.78
C MET A 241 -18.11 15.76 -15.30
N GLN A 242 -17.00 15.83 -16.05
CA GLN A 242 -17.00 15.78 -17.52
C GLN A 242 -17.61 14.47 -18.02
N ARG A 243 -17.18 13.33 -17.48
CA ARG A 243 -17.73 12.00 -17.81
C ARG A 243 -19.24 11.92 -17.57
N CYS A 244 -19.73 12.63 -16.56
CA CYS A 244 -21.13 12.66 -16.20
C CYS A 244 -21.94 13.79 -16.87
N GLY A 245 -21.34 14.56 -17.78
CA GLY A 245 -22.02 15.66 -18.46
C GLY A 245 -22.46 16.80 -17.53
N MET A 246 -21.75 16.99 -16.41
CA MET A 246 -22.00 18.09 -15.48
C MET A 246 -21.37 19.40 -15.97
N ASN A 247 -21.87 20.54 -15.49
CA ASN A 247 -21.24 21.84 -15.76
C ASN A 247 -19.91 21.97 -14.99
N THR A 248 -18.81 22.14 -15.70
CA THR A 248 -17.45 22.19 -15.14
C THR A 248 -16.83 23.58 -15.10
N VAL A 249 -17.49 24.62 -15.61
CA VAL A 249 -16.89 25.96 -15.80
C VAL A 249 -16.26 26.49 -14.50
N GLN A 250 -17.03 26.50 -13.40
CA GLN A 250 -16.53 26.99 -12.11
C GLN A 250 -15.34 26.18 -11.59
N LEU A 251 -15.35 24.85 -11.80
CA LEU A 251 -14.25 23.99 -11.38
C LEU A 251 -13.00 24.19 -12.25
N GLU A 252 -13.17 24.37 -13.56
CA GLU A 252 -12.07 24.65 -14.48
C GLU A 252 -11.38 25.98 -14.13
N GLU A 253 -12.14 27.02 -13.77
CA GLU A 253 -11.61 28.27 -13.24
C GLU A 253 -10.80 28.06 -11.95
N MET A 254 -11.34 27.27 -10.99
CA MET A 254 -10.63 26.94 -9.75
C MET A 254 -9.34 26.13 -9.97
N LEU A 255 -9.23 25.40 -11.08
CA LEU A 255 -8.08 24.56 -11.42
C LEU A 255 -7.12 25.23 -12.39
N GLN A 256 -7.43 26.44 -12.86
CA GLN A 256 -6.61 27.15 -13.84
C GLN A 256 -5.20 27.39 -13.29
N GLY A 257 -4.18 26.96 -14.04
CA GLY A 257 -2.77 27.09 -13.63
C GLY A 257 -2.29 26.06 -12.60
N HIS A 258 -3.15 25.15 -12.15
CA HIS A 258 -2.79 24.07 -11.22
C HIS A 258 -2.36 22.78 -11.93
N ARG A 259 -1.63 21.92 -11.21
CA ARG A 259 -1.14 20.61 -11.71
C ARG A 259 -2.05 19.45 -11.27
N PRO A 260 -2.02 18.29 -11.96
CA PRO A 260 -2.82 17.08 -11.68
C PRO A 260 -3.15 16.72 -10.22
N LEU A 261 -2.17 16.83 -9.31
CA LEU A 261 -2.31 16.45 -7.90
C LEU A 261 -2.76 17.60 -6.97
N PHE A 262 -3.30 18.68 -7.54
CA PHE A 262 -3.86 19.76 -6.75
C PHE A 262 -5.10 19.31 -5.99
N CYS A 263 -5.12 19.57 -4.69
CA CYS A 263 -6.22 19.20 -3.81
C CYS A 263 -7.13 20.39 -3.57
N LEU A 264 -8.45 20.17 -3.63
CA LEU A 264 -9.45 21.14 -3.22
C LEU A 264 -9.95 20.79 -1.83
N ASP A 265 -10.06 21.80 -0.96
CA ASP A 265 -10.77 21.65 0.31
C ASP A 265 -12.22 21.25 0.05
N ILE A 266 -12.73 20.28 0.82
CA ILE A 266 -14.08 19.77 0.64
C ILE A 266 -15.14 20.87 0.76
N ARG A 267 -14.89 21.93 1.55
CA ARG A 267 -15.81 23.05 1.72
C ARG A 267 -16.03 23.81 0.42
N ASN A 268 -14.98 23.97 -0.39
CA ASN A 268 -15.08 24.59 -1.71
C ASN A 268 -15.87 23.69 -2.67
N VAL A 269 -15.64 22.38 -2.59
CA VAL A 269 -16.38 21.39 -3.40
C VAL A 269 -17.87 21.37 -3.06
N LEU A 270 -18.23 21.58 -1.79
CA LEU A 270 -19.62 21.63 -1.34
C LEU A 270 -20.38 22.87 -1.85
N GLN A 271 -19.67 23.91 -2.31
CA GLN A 271 -20.28 25.09 -2.92
C GLN A 271 -20.58 24.89 -4.41
N LEU A 272 -20.02 23.86 -5.03
CA LEU A 272 -20.30 23.52 -6.43
C LEU A 272 -21.68 22.86 -6.56
N GLU A 273 -22.39 23.16 -7.64
CA GLU A 273 -23.65 22.49 -7.98
C GLU A 273 -23.40 21.05 -8.49
N LEU A 274 -23.23 20.13 -7.55
CA LEU A 274 -22.93 18.72 -7.83
C LEU A 274 -24.18 17.86 -7.72
N LYS A 275 -24.71 17.40 -8.85
CA LYS A 275 -25.80 16.40 -8.90
C LYS A 275 -25.21 14.99 -9.07
N ASN A 276 -25.74 13.99 -8.36
CA ASN A 276 -25.34 12.58 -8.50
C ASN A 276 -23.83 12.32 -8.34
N VAL A 277 -23.22 12.90 -7.30
CA VAL A 277 -21.83 12.63 -6.91
C VAL A 277 -21.81 11.82 -5.61
N GLU A 278 -21.22 10.64 -5.66
CA GLU A 278 -20.90 9.83 -4.48
C GLU A 278 -19.48 10.15 -4.01
N ARG A 279 -19.39 10.67 -2.79
CA ARG A 279 -18.15 11.12 -2.15
C ARG A 279 -17.61 10.00 -1.27
N ILE A 280 -16.65 9.24 -1.80
CA ILE A 280 -16.09 8.05 -1.16
C ILE A 280 -14.96 8.47 -0.23
N VAL A 281 -15.10 8.17 1.06
CA VAL A 281 -14.09 8.49 2.06
C VAL A 281 -12.94 7.50 1.95
N VAL A 282 -11.73 8.04 1.78
CA VAL A 282 -10.49 7.26 1.68
C VAL A 282 -9.54 7.68 2.78
N ASP A 283 -9.19 6.73 3.64
CA ASP A 283 -8.15 6.93 4.64
C ASP A 283 -6.77 6.69 4.00
N ILE A 284 -5.84 7.58 4.31
CA ILE A 284 -4.43 7.40 3.96
C ILE A 284 -3.84 6.45 4.99
N VAL A 285 -3.34 5.31 4.53
CA VAL A 285 -2.82 4.29 5.45
C VAL A 285 -1.32 4.09 5.28
N LYS A 286 -0.74 3.57 6.34
CA LYS A 286 0.64 3.10 6.41
C LYS A 286 0.62 1.62 6.77
N SER A 287 1.60 0.90 6.25
CA SER A 287 1.95 -0.41 6.78
C SER A 287 3.14 -0.23 7.70
N HIS A 288 2.91 -0.35 9.01
CA HIS A 288 3.87 0.01 10.04
C HIS A 288 4.40 1.45 9.84
N LYS A 289 5.59 1.59 9.26
CA LYS A 289 6.31 2.86 9.02
C LYS A 289 6.48 3.19 7.54
N THR A 290 5.98 2.31 6.67
CA THR A 290 6.10 2.44 5.22
C THR A 290 4.78 2.95 4.65
N PRO A 291 4.79 4.04 3.88
CA PRO A 291 3.58 4.55 3.26
C PRO A 291 3.09 3.57 2.20
N VAL A 292 1.77 3.39 2.14
CA VAL A 292 1.15 2.50 1.15
C VAL A 292 0.73 3.31 -0.07
N TRP A 293 1.17 2.87 -1.24
CA TRP A 293 0.75 3.47 -2.52
C TRP A 293 -0.76 3.39 -2.68
N PHE A 294 -1.32 4.40 -3.33
CA PHE A 294 -2.68 4.32 -3.83
C PHE A 294 -2.77 4.90 -5.23
N PRO A 295 -3.77 4.47 -6.04
CA PRO A 295 -3.85 4.91 -7.42
C PRO A 295 -4.17 6.41 -7.52
N SER A 296 -3.56 7.08 -8.48
CA SER A 296 -3.93 8.43 -8.93
C SER A 296 -5.08 8.35 -9.95
N TYR A 297 -5.71 9.48 -10.27
CA TYR A 297 -6.86 9.54 -11.18
C TYR A 297 -6.50 9.24 -12.66
N ASP A 298 -5.21 9.29 -12.98
CA ASP A 298 -4.62 9.02 -14.29
C ASP A 298 -4.11 7.57 -14.43
N GLY A 299 -4.30 6.73 -13.40
CA GLY A 299 -3.85 5.34 -13.39
C GLY A 299 -2.39 5.16 -12.94
N THR A 300 -1.68 6.24 -12.62
CA THR A 300 -0.39 6.18 -11.92
C THR A 300 -0.59 5.98 -10.41
N PHE A 301 0.47 6.14 -9.61
CA PHE A 301 0.40 6.00 -8.15
C PHE A 301 0.92 7.25 -7.45
N CYS A 302 0.40 7.51 -6.26
CA CYS A 302 0.83 8.61 -5.42
C CYS A 302 0.89 8.20 -3.94
N LEU A 303 1.55 9.05 -3.15
CA LEU A 303 1.66 8.96 -1.69
C LEU A 303 1.31 10.31 -1.06
N GLN A 304 1.01 10.32 0.23
CA GLN A 304 0.97 11.57 1.00
C GLN A 304 2.39 12.13 1.17
N ARG A 305 2.53 13.45 1.03
CA ARG A 305 3.84 14.14 1.14
C ARG A 305 4.47 14.00 2.53
N LEU A 306 3.68 14.17 3.60
CA LEU A 306 4.20 14.02 4.97
C LEU A 306 4.68 12.59 5.26
N ASP A 307 3.96 11.60 4.75
CA ASP A 307 4.33 10.20 4.91
C ASP A 307 5.60 9.84 4.12
N THR A 308 5.82 10.51 2.99
CA THR A 308 7.04 10.40 2.21
C THR A 308 8.25 10.91 2.98
N VAL A 309 8.13 12.07 3.67
CA VAL A 309 9.21 12.56 4.54
C VAL A 309 9.48 11.57 5.66
N GLN A 310 8.44 11.10 6.35
CA GLN A 310 8.59 10.12 7.43
C GLN A 310 9.27 8.84 6.94
N TYR A 311 8.95 8.38 5.72
CA TYR A 311 9.59 7.23 5.10
C TYR A 311 11.11 7.42 4.96
N PHE A 312 11.57 8.56 4.43
CA PHE A 312 13.00 8.82 4.26
C PHE A 312 13.73 8.96 5.60
N VAL A 313 13.10 9.62 6.57
CA VAL A 313 13.63 9.74 7.94
C VAL A 313 13.80 8.35 8.57
N ASN A 314 12.76 7.51 8.50
CA ASN A 314 12.79 6.13 9.00
C ASN A 314 13.82 5.28 8.26
N TRP A 315 13.98 5.48 6.95
CA TRP A 315 14.98 4.79 6.14
C TRP A 315 16.41 5.14 6.59
N ILE A 316 16.70 6.42 6.80
CA ILE A 316 18.00 6.88 7.30
C ILE A 316 18.27 6.32 8.71
N HIS A 317 17.27 6.35 9.59
CA HIS A 317 17.36 5.75 10.92
C HIS A 317 17.66 4.24 10.83
N THR A 318 16.88 3.50 10.05
CA THR A 318 17.01 2.03 9.89
C THR A 318 18.38 1.66 9.34
N LYS A 319 18.95 2.50 8.46
CA LYS A 319 20.30 2.33 7.93
C LYS A 319 21.39 2.78 8.90
N ARG A 320 21.05 3.50 9.97
CA ARG A 320 21.90 3.96 11.07
C ARG A 320 22.96 4.97 10.67
N TYR A 321 22.67 5.80 9.68
CA TYR A 321 23.64 6.81 9.20
C TYR A 321 24.14 7.76 10.30
N PHE A 322 23.34 7.97 11.35
CA PHE A 322 23.68 8.87 12.46
C PHE A 322 24.37 8.17 13.66
N GLN A 323 24.61 6.86 13.62
CA GLN A 323 25.43 6.23 14.67
C GLN A 323 26.90 6.55 14.43
N ASP A 324 27.62 6.94 15.50
CA ASP A 324 29.04 7.32 15.48
C ASP A 324 29.38 8.50 14.54
N ALA A 325 28.37 9.24 14.06
CA ALA A 325 28.57 10.33 13.13
C ALA A 325 29.18 11.55 13.83
N THR A 326 30.19 12.16 13.21
CA THR A 326 30.67 13.49 13.60
C THR A 326 29.65 14.56 13.24
N GLU A 327 29.77 15.75 13.80
CA GLU A 327 28.92 16.89 13.42
C GLU A 327 29.02 17.21 11.92
N GLU A 328 30.22 17.15 11.35
CA GLU A 328 30.42 17.31 9.92
C GLU A 328 29.70 16.23 9.09
N THR A 329 29.80 14.97 9.52
CA THR A 329 29.10 13.84 8.87
C THR A 329 27.58 14.01 8.96
N ARG A 330 27.08 14.40 10.14
CA ARG A 330 25.66 14.72 10.37
C ARG A 330 25.19 15.79 9.40
N ASP A 331 25.93 16.90 9.30
CA ASP A 331 25.52 18.02 8.48
C ASP A 331 25.53 17.63 7.00
N LYS A 332 26.51 16.84 6.53
CA LYS A 332 26.47 16.24 5.18
C LYS A 332 25.26 15.33 4.95
N ILE A 333 24.87 14.52 5.93
CA ILE A 333 23.64 13.70 5.84
C ILE A 333 22.40 14.59 5.74
N LEU A 334 22.30 15.64 6.57
CA LEU A 334 21.17 16.57 6.55
C LEU A 334 21.10 17.36 5.23
N GLU A 335 22.25 17.80 4.71
CA GLU A 335 22.37 18.41 3.39
C GLU A 335 21.86 17.47 2.29
N ALA A 336 22.20 16.18 2.36
CA ALA A 336 21.70 15.19 1.41
C ALA A 336 20.18 14.99 1.48
N LEU A 337 19.56 15.27 2.63
CA LEU A 337 18.12 15.19 2.86
C LEU A 337 17.36 16.50 2.54
N LYS A 338 18.04 17.57 2.10
CA LYS A 338 17.39 18.82 1.66
C LYS A 338 16.24 18.66 0.65
N PRO A 339 16.25 17.70 -0.30
CA PRO A 339 15.12 17.47 -1.19
C PRO A 339 13.78 17.23 -0.46
N LEU A 340 13.81 16.76 0.79
CA LEU A 340 12.61 16.60 1.61
C LEU A 340 11.90 17.93 1.94
N LYS A 341 12.65 19.04 1.97
CA LYS A 341 12.07 20.38 2.14
C LYS A 341 11.17 20.72 0.95
N THR A 342 11.67 20.51 -0.26
CA THR A 342 10.88 20.68 -1.48
C THR A 342 9.64 19.80 -1.49
N VAL A 343 9.67 18.60 -0.89
CA VAL A 343 8.47 17.75 -0.78
C VAL A 343 7.35 18.43 0.02
N VAL A 344 7.67 19.09 1.14
CA VAL A 344 6.66 19.69 2.03
C VAL A 344 6.31 21.14 1.70
N ASP A 345 7.20 21.88 1.03
CA ASP A 345 6.96 23.27 0.60
C ASP A 345 5.73 23.41 -0.32
N TYR A 346 5.30 22.32 -0.96
CA TYR A 346 4.09 22.30 -1.80
C TYR A 346 2.78 22.15 -1.00
N ILE A 347 2.85 21.77 0.28
CA ILE A 347 1.67 21.57 1.14
C ILE A 347 0.90 22.89 1.29
N PRO A 348 1.48 24.04 1.67
CA PRO A 348 0.73 25.30 1.75
C PRO A 348 -0.03 25.68 0.46
N PHE A 349 0.43 25.20 -0.70
CA PHE A 349 -0.20 25.41 -2.01
C PHE A 349 -1.21 24.31 -2.41
N ASN A 350 -1.76 23.60 -1.42
CA ASN A 350 -2.75 22.52 -1.56
C ASN A 350 -2.31 21.31 -2.40
N TYR A 351 -1.02 21.06 -2.51
CA TYR A 351 -0.54 19.76 -3.00
C TYR A 351 -0.23 18.89 -1.80
N ARG A 352 -1.17 18.02 -1.42
CA ARG A 352 -1.01 17.08 -0.28
C ARG A 352 -0.34 15.77 -0.70
N LEU A 353 -0.38 15.45 -1.99
CA LEU A 353 0.12 14.20 -2.56
C LEU A 353 1.36 14.44 -3.41
N ILE A 354 2.21 13.41 -3.50
CA ILE A 354 3.38 13.34 -4.36
C ILE A 354 3.18 12.21 -5.38
N SER A 355 3.49 12.46 -6.65
CA SER A 355 3.44 11.44 -7.69
C SER A 355 4.57 10.43 -7.54
N GLU A 356 4.41 9.24 -8.10
CA GLU A 356 5.49 8.26 -8.17
C GLU A 356 6.76 8.80 -8.84
N ALA A 357 6.62 9.57 -9.92
CA ALA A 357 7.74 10.17 -10.62
C ALA A 357 8.52 11.15 -9.73
N GLU A 358 7.82 12.04 -9.03
CA GLU A 358 8.43 12.98 -8.07
C GLU A 358 9.06 12.26 -6.87
N PHE A 359 8.42 11.21 -6.35
CA PHE A 359 8.98 10.37 -5.28
C PHE A 359 10.30 9.74 -5.72
N ASN A 360 10.32 9.11 -6.90
CA ASN A 360 11.52 8.47 -7.44
C ASN A 360 12.63 9.48 -7.72
N LYS A 361 12.30 10.67 -8.24
CA LYS A 361 13.25 11.77 -8.40
C LYS A 361 13.86 12.19 -7.06
N THR A 362 13.03 12.45 -6.05
CA THR A 362 13.47 12.81 -4.69
C THR A 362 14.39 11.72 -4.11
N ARG A 363 14.03 10.45 -4.29
CA ARG A 363 14.84 9.31 -3.85
C ARG A 363 16.21 9.29 -4.51
N THR A 364 16.26 9.46 -5.84
CA THR A 364 17.50 9.48 -6.60
C THR A 364 18.40 10.63 -6.14
N GLU A 365 17.84 11.84 -6.02
CA GLU A 365 18.58 13.02 -5.56
C GLU A 365 19.20 12.80 -4.16
N ILE A 366 18.43 12.26 -3.21
CA ILE A 366 18.95 11.94 -1.86
C ILE A 366 20.10 10.92 -1.93
N LEU A 367 19.95 9.86 -2.73
CA LEU A 367 20.97 8.82 -2.87
C LEU A 367 22.24 9.35 -3.54
N GLU A 368 22.10 10.18 -4.56
CA GLU A 368 23.22 10.83 -5.24
C GLU A 368 23.94 11.81 -4.31
N ASN A 369 23.21 12.61 -3.53
CA ASN A 369 23.80 13.53 -2.57
C ASN A 369 24.60 12.79 -1.49
N LEU A 370 24.06 11.69 -0.94
CA LEU A 370 24.79 10.85 0.02
C LEU A 370 26.08 10.29 -0.60
N LYS A 371 25.98 9.76 -1.84
CA LYS A 371 27.12 9.21 -2.57
C LYS A 371 28.20 10.27 -2.82
N ASN A 372 27.81 11.45 -3.31
CA ASN A 372 28.72 12.55 -3.63
C ASN A 372 29.41 13.12 -2.38
N ALA A 373 28.72 13.07 -1.24
CA ALA A 373 29.30 13.44 0.06
C ALA A 373 30.19 12.36 0.68
N GLY A 374 30.38 11.20 0.01
CA GLY A 374 31.14 10.08 0.53
C GLY A 374 30.49 9.39 1.73
N ILE A 375 29.18 9.58 1.92
CA ILE A 375 28.43 9.07 3.06
C ILE A 375 27.94 7.66 2.76
N VAL A 376 28.32 6.72 3.63
CA VAL A 376 27.83 5.35 3.62
C VAL A 376 27.30 4.97 5.00
N PRO A 377 26.36 4.02 5.11
CA PRO A 377 25.96 3.47 6.40
C PRO A 377 27.17 2.92 7.17
N PRO A 378 27.19 3.04 8.51
CA PRO A 378 28.32 2.53 9.29
C PRO A 378 28.47 1.01 9.13
N ALA A 379 29.72 0.55 9.11
CA ALA A 379 30.06 -0.86 8.95
C ALA A 379 29.65 -1.70 10.16
N GLN A 380 29.86 -1.16 11.37
CA GLN A 380 29.39 -1.74 12.61
C GLN A 380 28.14 -1.00 13.06
N LYS A 381 27.11 -1.76 13.46
CA LYS A 381 25.80 -1.23 13.76
C LYS A 381 25.37 -1.71 15.14
N ARG A 382 25.08 -0.78 16.05
CA ARG A 382 24.56 -1.11 17.38
C ARG A 382 23.04 -1.22 17.30
N GLU A 383 22.49 -2.31 17.80
CA GLU A 383 21.04 -2.52 17.90
C GLU A 383 20.48 -1.75 19.09
N VAL A 384 19.25 -1.28 18.99
CA VAL A 384 18.56 -0.72 20.16
C VAL A 384 18.31 -1.86 21.15
N ARG A 385 18.80 -1.70 22.39
CA ARG A 385 18.59 -2.68 23.45
C ARG A 385 17.14 -2.61 23.91
N GLN A 386 16.41 -3.69 23.70
CA GLN A 386 15.00 -3.75 24.05
C GLN A 386 14.80 -3.88 25.56
N ILE A 387 13.94 -3.03 26.10
CA ILE A 387 13.38 -3.12 27.44
C ILE A 387 11.88 -3.30 27.24
N HIS A 388 11.25 -4.17 28.04
CA HIS A 388 9.82 -4.43 27.89
C HIS A 388 9.00 -3.12 27.79
N PRO A 389 8.07 -3.03 26.82
CA PRO A 389 7.25 -1.83 26.64
C PRO A 389 6.60 -1.38 27.94
N GLY A 390 6.70 -0.09 28.24
CA GLY A 390 6.15 0.49 29.47
C GLY A 390 7.01 0.35 30.74
N LEU A 391 8.10 -0.41 30.72
CA LEU A 391 9.02 -0.56 31.86
C LEU A 391 10.29 0.30 31.76
N TRP A 392 10.49 1.00 30.65
CA TRP A 392 11.63 1.88 30.47
C TRP A 392 11.35 3.32 30.94
N THR A 393 12.37 3.98 31.48
CA THR A 393 12.35 5.33 32.05
C THR A 393 13.09 6.32 31.14
N GLU A 394 12.88 7.64 31.33
CA GLU A 394 13.65 8.66 30.59
C GLU A 394 15.16 8.43 30.71
N LYS A 395 15.64 8.13 31.92
CA LYS A 395 17.07 7.87 32.18
C LYS A 395 17.59 6.71 31.31
N GLN A 396 16.84 5.62 31.20
CA GLN A 396 17.20 4.48 30.35
C GLN A 396 17.18 4.84 28.86
N LEU A 397 16.25 5.69 28.42
CA LEU A 397 16.25 6.21 27.04
C LEU A 397 17.49 7.07 26.79
N VAL A 398 17.88 7.95 27.72
CA VAL A 398 19.11 8.76 27.61
C VAL A 398 20.36 7.88 27.58
N GLU A 399 20.44 6.86 28.43
CA GLU A 399 21.53 5.87 28.42
C GLU A 399 21.58 5.10 27.09
N GLU A 400 20.43 4.79 26.50
CA GLU A 400 20.34 4.14 25.19
C GLU A 400 20.80 5.06 24.06
N LEU A 401 20.38 6.33 24.06
CA LEU A 401 20.85 7.32 23.07
C LEU A 401 22.36 7.53 23.14
N LYS A 402 22.95 7.49 24.34
CA LYS A 402 24.41 7.52 24.54
C LYS A 402 25.08 6.24 24.04
N TYR A 403 24.51 5.07 24.35
CA TYR A 403 25.01 3.79 23.84
C TYR A 403 25.03 3.75 22.31
N LEU A 404 24.04 4.34 21.65
CA LEU A 404 23.98 4.42 20.19
C LEU A 404 24.85 5.55 19.59
N ASP A 405 25.57 6.32 20.42
CA ASP A 405 26.33 7.54 20.08
C ASP A 405 25.52 8.61 19.34
N LEU A 406 24.22 8.67 19.62
CA LEU A 406 23.33 9.67 19.03
C LEU A 406 23.40 11.01 19.75
N GLY A 407 23.79 11.02 21.01
CA GLY A 407 24.00 12.24 21.78
C GLY A 407 25.18 13.09 21.29
N ARG A 408 26.21 12.47 20.70
CA ARG A 408 27.29 13.19 20.04
C ARG A 408 26.82 13.82 18.74
N THR A 409 26.05 13.06 17.96
CA THR A 409 25.52 13.50 16.67
C THR A 409 24.50 14.63 16.86
N PHE A 410 23.55 14.44 17.76
CA PHE A 410 22.49 15.40 18.07
C PHE A 410 22.51 15.70 19.58
N PRO A 411 23.32 16.66 20.06
CA PRO A 411 23.40 17.00 21.49
C PRO A 411 22.02 17.31 22.12
N GLU A 412 21.13 17.94 21.35
CA GLU A 412 19.77 18.24 21.79
C GLU A 412 18.92 17.00 22.07
N ILE A 413 19.23 15.84 21.47
CA ILE A 413 18.42 14.61 21.57
C ILE A 413 18.33 14.11 23.02
N LEU A 414 19.35 14.39 23.84
CA LEU A 414 19.41 14.00 25.23
C LEU A 414 18.52 14.89 26.13
N LYS A 415 18.18 16.10 25.67
CA LYS A 415 17.34 17.06 26.40
C LYS A 415 15.85 16.89 26.11
N ILE A 416 15.52 16.27 24.98
CA ILE A 416 14.13 16.09 24.52
C ILE A 416 13.54 14.72 24.85
N GLY A 417 14.22 13.87 25.62
CA GLY A 417 13.74 12.55 26.01
C GLY A 417 12.33 12.55 26.61
N ASN A 418 12.08 13.50 27.52
CA ASN A 418 10.77 13.74 28.13
C ASN A 418 9.62 14.00 27.15
N ILE A 419 9.89 14.49 25.93
CA ILE A 419 8.83 14.73 24.93
C ILE A 419 8.13 13.41 24.57
N VAL A 420 8.88 12.31 24.43
CA VAL A 420 8.30 11.00 24.09
C VAL A 420 7.37 10.50 25.20
N LEU A 421 7.73 10.73 26.46
CA LEU A 421 6.89 10.37 27.61
C LEU A 421 5.62 11.22 27.68
N LYS A 422 5.71 12.53 27.39
CA LYS A 422 4.52 13.41 27.31
C LYS A 422 3.59 13.03 26.16
N ILE A 423 4.11 12.62 25.01
CA ILE A 423 3.30 12.14 23.87
C ILE A 423 2.52 10.87 24.26
N LYS A 424 3.15 9.98 25.03
CA LYS A 424 2.50 8.77 25.57
C LYS A 424 1.25 9.12 26.38
N GLU A 425 1.34 10.18 27.19
CA GLU A 425 0.24 10.66 28.04
C GLU A 425 -0.87 11.34 27.23
N LEU A 426 -0.53 12.13 26.22
CA LEU A 426 -1.48 12.91 25.42
C LEU A 426 -2.30 12.08 24.41
N ASN A 427 -1.71 11.03 23.83
CA ASN A 427 -2.33 10.29 22.73
C ASN A 427 -2.94 8.94 23.15
N HIS A 428 -3.01 8.62 24.44
CA HIS A 428 -3.38 7.28 24.94
C HIS A 428 -2.60 6.12 24.26
N ILE A 429 -1.39 6.38 23.74
CA ILE A 429 -0.55 5.36 23.08
C ILE A 429 0.05 4.50 24.19
N ARG A 430 -0.59 3.36 24.48
CA ARG A 430 -0.21 2.51 25.62
C ARG A 430 1.20 1.92 25.53
N ASP A 431 1.75 1.75 24.32
CA ASP A 431 2.91 0.88 24.10
C ASP A 431 4.00 1.51 23.20
N VAL A 432 4.56 2.66 23.58
CA VAL A 432 5.80 3.15 22.96
C VAL A 432 6.99 2.34 23.49
N ASP A 433 7.59 1.51 22.64
CA ASP A 433 8.81 0.76 22.97
C ASP A 433 10.08 1.62 22.82
N MET A 434 11.21 1.14 23.35
CA MET A 434 12.48 1.87 23.30
C MET A 434 12.89 2.19 21.86
N PHE A 435 12.60 1.26 20.95
CA PHE A 435 12.90 1.40 19.54
C PHE A 435 12.17 2.59 18.90
N THR A 436 10.85 2.64 19.09
CA THR A 436 9.99 3.74 18.60
C THR A 436 10.36 5.06 19.27
N ALA A 437 10.73 5.05 20.55
CA ALA A 437 11.18 6.25 21.26
C ALA A 437 12.44 6.87 20.63
N VAL A 438 13.49 6.06 20.38
CA VAL A 438 14.73 6.51 19.74
C VAL A 438 14.45 7.06 18.33
N GLU A 439 13.60 6.38 17.56
CA GLU A 439 13.21 6.83 16.21
C GLU A 439 12.46 8.16 16.22
N MET A 440 11.51 8.32 17.14
CA MET A 440 10.77 9.57 17.29
C MET A 440 11.75 10.70 17.57
N LEU A 441 12.65 10.55 18.55
CA LEU A 441 13.66 11.55 18.91
C LEU A 441 14.60 11.91 17.76
N GLN A 442 15.12 10.94 17.02
CA GLN A 442 15.90 11.24 15.84
C GLN A 442 15.07 11.98 14.78
N SER A 443 13.82 11.57 14.58
CA SER A 443 12.91 12.26 13.66
C SER A 443 12.72 13.72 14.07
N PHE A 444 12.52 14.01 15.37
CA PHE A 444 12.46 15.38 15.92
C PHE A 444 13.70 16.19 15.52
N CYS A 445 14.91 15.66 15.77
CA CYS A 445 16.16 16.34 15.44
C CYS A 445 16.30 16.61 13.94
N ILE A 446 16.02 15.61 13.10
CA ILE A 446 16.16 15.70 11.64
C ILE A 446 15.19 16.73 11.07
N ILE A 447 13.89 16.64 11.37
CA ILE A 447 12.90 17.55 10.77
C ILE A 447 13.06 18.99 11.26
N ARG A 448 13.52 19.18 12.51
CA ARG A 448 13.82 20.50 13.06
C ARG A 448 15.01 21.11 12.32
N ARG A 449 16.12 20.38 12.19
CA ARG A 449 17.32 20.87 11.50
C ARG A 449 17.12 21.09 10.00
N LEU A 450 16.20 20.34 9.38
CA LEU A 450 15.76 20.59 8.00
C LEU A 450 14.81 21.80 7.86
N GLY A 451 14.34 22.37 8.96
CA GLY A 451 13.43 23.53 8.95
C GLY A 451 11.99 23.19 8.54
N ILE A 452 11.55 21.94 8.71
CA ILE A 452 10.24 21.45 8.23
C ILE A 452 9.31 20.97 9.36
N ALA A 453 9.70 21.18 10.62
CA ALA A 453 8.94 20.71 11.78
C ALA A 453 7.49 21.25 11.86
N HIS A 454 7.26 22.49 11.42
CA HIS A 454 5.95 23.15 11.45
C HIS A 454 4.85 22.44 10.64
N HIS A 455 5.22 21.53 9.73
CA HIS A 455 4.27 20.72 8.97
C HIS A 455 3.74 19.50 9.73
N PHE A 456 4.30 19.16 10.88
CA PHE A 456 3.96 17.94 11.61
C PHE A 456 3.22 18.28 12.91
N ILE A 457 1.98 17.80 13.05
CA ILE A 457 1.06 18.14 14.16
C ILE A 457 1.55 17.66 15.54
N ILE A 458 2.40 16.62 15.57
CA ILE A 458 3.05 16.11 16.80
C ILE A 458 4.19 17.06 17.23
N PHE A 459 4.32 18.25 16.67
CA PHE A 459 5.47 19.11 16.90
C PHE A 459 4.94 20.53 17.16
N LYS A 460 4.18 20.71 18.25
CA LYS A 460 3.81 22.04 18.74
C LYS A 460 5.10 22.83 19.03
N GLU A 461 5.16 24.09 18.59
CA GLU A 461 6.26 25.01 18.92
C GLU A 461 6.51 25.09 20.43
N GLU A 462 5.44 25.02 21.24
CA GLU A 462 5.44 24.92 22.71
C GLU A 462 6.38 23.81 23.26
N TRP A 463 6.57 22.70 22.53
CA TRP A 463 7.48 21.61 22.94
C TRP A 463 8.96 21.97 22.76
N PHE A 464 9.23 23.03 22.01
CA PHE A 464 10.55 23.54 21.67
C PHE A 464 10.86 24.88 22.32
N GLU A 465 9.88 25.60 22.84
CA GLU A 465 10.07 26.89 23.53
C GLU A 465 10.95 26.75 24.79
N GLY A 466 10.90 25.60 25.48
CA GLY A 466 11.81 25.29 26.59
C GLY A 466 13.27 25.01 26.19
N LEU A 467 13.60 24.98 24.89
CA LEU A 467 14.99 24.88 24.39
C LEU A 467 15.58 26.22 23.96
N ILE A 468 14.74 27.23 23.67
CA ILE A 468 15.19 28.56 23.25
C ILE A 468 15.71 29.36 24.47
N THR A 469 15.17 29.11 25.66
CA THR A 469 15.63 29.76 26.91
C THR A 469 16.96 29.24 27.45
N LEU A 470 17.60 28.25 26.80
CA LEU A 470 18.88 27.67 27.23
C LEU A 470 20.04 27.92 26.25
N SER A 471 19.82 28.69 25.17
CA SER A 471 20.90 29.14 24.27
C SER A 471 21.43 30.54 24.58
N ASP A 472 20.79 31.29 25.48
CA ASP A 472 21.20 32.65 25.88
C ASP A 472 22.00 32.73 27.19
N ASP A 473 22.23 31.61 27.89
CA ASP A 473 23.19 31.57 29.00
C ASP A 473 24.60 31.29 28.47
N SER A 474 25.12 32.22 27.66
CA SER A 474 26.56 32.43 27.58
C SER A 474 27.00 33.07 28.90
N PRO A 475 27.98 32.51 29.64
CA PRO A 475 28.62 33.25 30.70
C PRO A 475 29.37 34.41 30.04
N THR A 476 28.89 35.62 30.27
CA THR A 476 29.73 36.81 30.20
C THR A 476 30.81 36.66 31.27
N ASP A 477 32.02 36.35 30.82
CA ASP A 477 33.26 36.83 31.45
C ASP A 477 33.94 37.79 30.47
#